data_AF-A0A8T5GZ14-F1
#
_entry.id   AF-A0A8T5GZ14-F1
#
_cell.length_a   1.000
_cell.length_b   1.000
_cell.length_c   1.000
_cell.angle_alpha   90.00
_cell.angle_beta   90.00
_cell.angle_gamma   90.00
#
_symmetry.space_group_name_H-M   'P 1'
#
loop_
_entity.id
_entity.type
_entity.pdbx_description
1 polymer ?
#
loop_
_entity_poly.entity_id
_entity_poly.type
_entity_poly.pdbx_seq_one_letter_code
_entity_poly.pdbx_strand_id
1 'polypeptide(L)'
;LISLLENPETPTFTAPPSYNEQKWTLETTSGQLKLTITSDSYWGFGLFNSGYLNTITLEGPINLRSRIIYDLTSALAYKPWEFKHLSSARKWVKRKFPGLDEKKNQNNWLELIEYSNQRFQEIIQVMKEAREKVSQKVKITESTEYWNKQKADVSLAAADFDLELAKGALADNNAPAVERAIARIEASLIEADPETGVHDNEQKEDLEKQRIIISEITMDDGNHSEVNVDSINQINSVSFEEDIPFVDLTIDSEQE
;
A
#
# COMPACT_ATOMS: atom_id res chain seq x y z
N LEU A 1 2.03 -14.60 -1.28
CA LEU A 1 2.81 -13.57 -0.54
C LEU A 1 3.68 -12.75 -1.47
N ILE A 2 4.66 -13.32 -2.19
CA ILE A 2 5.49 -12.55 -3.16
C ILE A 2 4.61 -11.86 -4.22
N SER A 3 3.55 -12.52 -4.67
CA SER A 3 2.55 -11.96 -5.59
C SER A 3 1.78 -10.75 -5.06
N LEU A 4 1.90 -10.43 -3.77
CA LEU A 4 1.28 -9.27 -3.13
C LEU A 4 2.23 -8.06 -3.10
N LEU A 5 3.49 -8.23 -3.51
CA LEU A 5 4.46 -7.15 -3.60
C LEU A 5 4.30 -6.44 -4.94
N GLU A 6 4.42 -5.11 -4.92
CA GLU A 6 4.45 -4.31 -6.14
C GLU A 6 5.86 -4.35 -6.73
N ASN A 7 6.01 -4.89 -7.95
CA ASN A 7 7.28 -4.95 -8.67
C ASN A 7 8.46 -5.48 -7.82
N PRO A 8 8.35 -6.68 -7.22
CA PRO A 8 9.43 -7.23 -6.41
C PRO A 8 10.65 -7.54 -7.28
N GLU A 9 11.84 -7.32 -6.72
CA GLU A 9 13.08 -7.86 -7.26
C GLU A 9 13.03 -9.38 -7.31
N THR A 10 13.88 -9.97 -8.17
CA THR A 10 13.95 -11.43 -8.31
C THR A 10 14.26 -12.06 -6.94
N PRO A 11 13.38 -12.92 -6.40
CA PRO A 11 13.62 -13.55 -5.13
C PRO A 11 14.88 -14.42 -5.14
N THR A 12 15.65 -14.37 -4.06
CA THR A 12 16.89 -15.13 -3.92
C THR A 12 16.82 -16.06 -2.72
N PHE A 13 17.35 -17.27 -2.86
CA PHE A 13 17.48 -18.20 -1.75
C PHE A 13 18.79 -17.92 -1.00
N THR A 14 18.71 -17.36 0.21
CA THR A 14 19.87 -17.20 1.10
C THR A 14 20.23 -18.51 1.80
N ALA A 15 19.25 -19.40 1.96
CA ALA A 15 19.46 -20.79 2.30
C ALA A 15 18.63 -21.67 1.36
N PRO A 16 19.22 -22.28 0.31
CA PRO A 16 18.48 -23.10 -0.63
C PRO A 16 18.01 -24.41 0.02
N PRO A 17 16.95 -25.04 -0.52
CA PRO A 17 16.54 -26.36 -0.10
C PRO A 17 17.71 -27.37 -0.24
N SER A 18 17.90 -28.20 0.79
CA SER A 18 18.88 -29.29 0.78
C SER A 18 18.14 -30.64 0.84
N TYR A 19 18.67 -31.64 1.54
CA TYR A 19 18.01 -32.95 1.72
C TYR A 19 16.58 -32.84 2.28
N ASN A 20 16.31 -31.83 3.11
CA ASN A 20 14.96 -31.46 3.47
C ASN A 20 14.51 -30.29 2.60
N GLU A 21 13.77 -30.60 1.53
CA GLU A 21 13.28 -29.63 0.54
C GLU A 21 12.33 -28.57 1.14
N GLN A 22 11.78 -28.82 2.33
CA GLN A 22 10.88 -27.90 3.03
C GLN A 22 11.59 -26.97 4.02
N LYS A 23 12.94 -27.03 4.12
CA LYS A 23 13.73 -26.05 4.86
C LYS A 23 14.47 -25.14 3.90
N TRP A 24 14.15 -23.86 3.95
CA TRP A 24 14.74 -22.85 3.06
C TRP A 24 14.54 -21.46 3.64
N THR A 25 15.35 -20.51 3.19
CA THR A 25 15.13 -19.08 3.39
C THR A 25 15.15 -18.38 2.05
N LEU A 26 14.13 -17.55 1.83
CA LEU A 26 13.92 -16.77 0.63
C LEU A 26 13.85 -15.28 1.00
N GLU A 27 14.54 -14.45 0.23
CA GLU A 27 14.57 -13.01 0.40
C GLU A 27 14.22 -12.30 -0.90
N THR A 28 13.50 -11.18 -0.79
CA THR A 28 13.21 -10.27 -1.90
C THR A 28 12.96 -8.87 -1.35
N THR A 29 13.18 -7.87 -2.20
CA THR A 29 12.94 -6.46 -1.90
C THR A 29 11.93 -5.92 -2.91
N SER A 30 11.06 -5.02 -2.46
CA SER A 30 10.09 -4.31 -3.29
C SER A 30 10.04 -2.86 -2.79
N GLY A 31 10.70 -1.96 -3.52
CA GLY A 31 10.86 -0.57 -3.10
C GLY A 31 11.48 -0.46 -1.70
N GLN A 32 10.73 0.12 -0.75
CA GLN A 32 11.15 0.30 0.64
C GLN A 32 10.85 -0.89 1.55
N LEU A 33 10.29 -1.97 1.01
CA LEU A 33 9.94 -3.16 1.77
C LEU A 33 10.94 -4.27 1.49
N LYS A 34 11.51 -4.83 2.57
CA LYS A 34 12.27 -6.08 2.52
C LYS A 34 11.45 -7.22 3.12
N LEU A 35 11.36 -8.31 2.38
CA LEU A 35 10.66 -9.53 2.76
C LEU A 35 11.65 -10.68 2.92
N THR A 36 11.64 -11.32 4.08
CA THR A 36 12.33 -12.59 4.32
C THR A 36 11.32 -13.64 4.77
N ILE A 37 11.33 -14.79 4.10
CA ILE A 37 10.53 -15.96 4.46
C ILE A 37 11.47 -17.11 4.80
N THR A 38 11.40 -17.60 6.03
CA THR A 38 12.13 -18.79 6.46
C THR A 38 11.15 -19.92 6.77
N SER A 39 11.27 -21.02 6.03
CA SER A 39 10.55 -22.26 6.33
C SER A 39 11.39 -23.16 7.22
N ASP A 40 10.88 -23.49 8.40
CA ASP A 40 11.58 -24.29 9.41
C ASP A 40 10.68 -25.44 9.91
N SER A 41 11.28 -26.61 10.15
CA SER A 41 10.56 -27.71 10.79
C SER A 41 10.39 -27.41 12.28
N TYR A 42 9.15 -27.47 12.75
CA TYR A 42 8.79 -27.26 14.15
C TYR A 42 8.21 -28.50 14.83
N TRP A 43 7.87 -29.52 14.03
CA TRP A 43 7.40 -30.80 14.52
C TRP A 43 7.88 -31.97 13.65
N GLY A 44 8.37 -33.01 14.31
CA GLY A 44 8.77 -34.26 13.69
C GLY A 44 9.02 -35.36 14.71
N PHE A 45 9.06 -36.59 14.24
CA PHE A 45 9.44 -37.78 14.99
C PHE A 45 10.59 -38.49 14.27
N GLY A 46 11.81 -38.42 14.82
CA GLY A 46 13.00 -38.98 14.19
C GLY A 46 13.29 -38.34 12.83
N LEU A 47 13.33 -39.15 11.77
CA LEU A 47 13.57 -38.69 10.39
C LEU A 47 12.33 -38.10 9.71
N PHE A 48 11.14 -38.23 10.30
CA PHE A 48 9.88 -37.77 9.71
C PHE A 48 9.47 -36.42 10.30
N ASN A 49 9.73 -35.34 9.56
CA ASN A 49 9.19 -34.01 9.88
C ASN A 49 7.82 -33.87 9.22
N SER A 50 6.77 -33.56 10.00
CA SER A 50 5.42 -33.35 9.45
C SER A 50 4.85 -31.95 9.68
N GLY A 51 5.48 -31.14 10.55
CA GLY A 51 5.10 -29.76 10.78
C GLY A 51 6.20 -28.79 10.35
N TYR A 52 5.87 -27.93 9.40
CA TYR A 52 6.67 -26.78 8.99
C TYR A 52 5.93 -25.51 9.32
N LEU A 53 6.67 -24.49 9.73
CA LEU A 53 6.15 -23.15 9.92
C LEU A 53 7.00 -22.18 9.12
N ASN A 54 6.36 -21.11 8.67
CA ASN A 54 7.02 -20.04 7.97
C ASN A 54 7.16 -18.85 8.92
N THR A 55 8.39 -18.38 9.09
CA THR A 55 8.64 -17.08 9.70
C THR A 55 8.65 -16.05 8.58
N ILE A 56 7.74 -15.09 8.64
CA ILE A 56 7.67 -13.98 7.68
C ILE A 56 8.22 -12.74 8.42
N THR A 57 9.30 -12.18 7.89
CA THR A 57 9.88 -10.94 8.38
C THR A 57 9.65 -9.86 7.34
N LEU A 58 8.99 -8.78 7.76
CA LEU A 58 8.70 -7.61 6.94
C LEU A 58 9.41 -6.41 7.57
N GLU A 59 10.35 -5.84 6.83
CA GLU A 59 11.08 -4.62 7.19
C GLU A 59 10.67 -3.49 6.23
N GLY A 60 10.55 -2.28 6.77
CA GLY A 60 10.11 -1.10 6.02
C GLY A 60 8.91 -0.38 6.66
N PRO A 61 8.34 0.60 5.94
CA PRO A 61 7.24 1.45 6.41
C PRO A 61 6.02 0.64 6.87
N ILE A 62 5.40 1.07 7.98
CA ILE A 62 4.27 0.37 8.59
C ILE A 62 3.08 0.20 7.63
N ASN A 63 2.80 1.20 6.79
CA ASN A 63 1.72 1.19 5.80
C ASN A 63 1.92 0.10 4.73
N LEU A 64 3.16 -0.14 4.29
CA LEU A 64 3.45 -1.20 3.32
C LEU A 64 3.33 -2.58 3.97
N ARG A 65 3.85 -2.72 5.19
CA ARG A 65 3.78 -3.98 5.95
C ARG A 65 2.35 -4.35 6.31
N SER A 66 1.57 -3.40 6.82
CA SER A 66 0.17 -3.60 7.19
C SER A 66 -0.67 -3.99 5.99
N ARG A 67 -0.43 -3.37 4.82
CA ARG A 67 -1.13 -3.70 3.59
C ARG A 67 -0.90 -5.16 3.16
N ILE A 68 0.35 -5.60 3.17
CA ILE A 68 0.68 -6.99 2.80
C ILE A 68 0.04 -7.98 3.78
N ILE A 69 0.07 -7.68 5.07
CA ILE A 69 -0.54 -8.52 6.10
C ILE A 69 -2.05 -8.57 5.92
N TYR A 70 -2.68 -7.45 5.62
CA TYR A 70 -4.10 -7.36 5.32
C TYR A 70 -4.49 -8.28 4.16
N ASP A 71 -3.84 -8.10 2.99
CA ASP A 71 -4.10 -8.91 1.79
C ASP A 71 -3.75 -10.40 1.99
N LEU A 72 -2.69 -10.70 2.73
CA LEU A 72 -2.33 -12.07 3.06
C LEU A 72 -3.43 -12.73 3.90
N THR A 73 -3.93 -12.03 4.92
CA THR A 73 -4.92 -12.57 5.85
C THR A 73 -6.29 -12.74 5.19
N SER A 74 -6.67 -11.86 4.27
CA SER A 74 -7.91 -11.99 3.49
C SER A 74 -7.85 -13.10 2.45
N ALA A 75 -6.65 -13.39 1.91
CA ALA A 75 -6.44 -14.46 0.94
C ALA A 75 -6.38 -15.87 1.55
N LEU A 76 -6.19 -15.99 2.87
CA LEU A 76 -6.06 -17.28 3.55
C LEU A 76 -7.41 -17.77 4.09
N ALA A 77 -7.71 -19.05 3.87
CA ALA A 77 -8.90 -19.70 4.45
C ALA A 77 -8.77 -19.97 5.97
N TYR A 78 -7.57 -19.81 6.53
CA TYR A 78 -7.26 -20.05 7.93
C TYR A 78 -6.42 -18.90 8.49
N LYS A 79 -6.47 -18.72 9.81
CA LYS A 79 -5.70 -17.67 10.48
C LYS A 79 -4.21 -18.05 10.47
N PRO A 80 -3.31 -17.18 9.98
CA PRO A 80 -1.90 -17.52 9.81
C PRO A 80 -1.15 -17.73 11.14
N TRP A 81 -1.72 -17.30 12.27
CA TRP A 81 -1.16 -17.50 13.61
C TRP A 81 -1.64 -18.79 14.32
N GLU A 82 -2.51 -19.59 13.70
CA GLU A 82 -2.99 -20.85 14.27
C GLU A 82 -2.12 -22.03 13.85
N PHE A 83 -1.70 -22.86 14.83
CA PHE A 83 -0.80 -23.99 14.59
C PHE A 83 -1.47 -25.33 14.87
N LYS A 84 -1.30 -26.30 13.97
CA LYS A 84 -1.79 -27.68 14.13
C LYS A 84 -1.24 -28.38 15.37
N HIS A 85 0.06 -28.22 15.65
CA HIS A 85 0.73 -28.85 16.81
C HIS A 85 1.20 -27.79 17.81
N LEU A 86 0.26 -27.22 18.56
CA LEU A 86 0.47 -26.02 19.36
C LEU A 86 1.62 -26.11 20.37
N SER A 87 1.71 -27.21 21.12
CA SER A 87 2.79 -27.41 22.12
C SER A 87 4.18 -27.38 21.50
N SER A 88 4.30 -27.90 20.27
CA SER A 88 5.56 -27.96 19.53
C SER A 88 5.91 -26.61 18.93
N ALA A 89 4.91 -25.91 18.38
CA ALA A 89 5.05 -24.54 17.91
C ALA A 89 5.52 -23.61 19.04
N ARG A 90 4.88 -23.68 20.22
CA ARG A 90 5.28 -22.91 21.41
C ARG A 90 6.73 -23.16 21.82
N LYS A 91 7.18 -24.42 21.85
CA LYS A 91 8.58 -24.76 22.13
C LYS A 91 9.53 -24.18 21.08
N TRP A 92 9.16 -24.27 19.80
CA TRP A 92 9.94 -23.74 18.70
C TRP A 92 10.05 -22.21 18.78
N VAL A 93 8.92 -21.50 18.97
CA VAL A 93 8.86 -20.05 19.07
C VAL A 93 9.67 -19.56 20.27
N LYS A 94 9.49 -20.14 21.46
CA LYS A 94 10.25 -19.73 22.66
C LYS A 94 11.76 -19.88 22.49
N ARG A 95 12.21 -20.89 21.73
CA ARG A 95 13.63 -21.12 21.44
C ARG A 95 14.21 -20.08 20.47
N LYS A 96 13.44 -19.68 19.45
CA LYS A 96 13.89 -18.75 18.40
C LYS A 96 13.66 -17.28 18.77
N PHE A 97 12.58 -16.99 19.49
CA PHE A 97 12.10 -15.67 19.85
C PHE A 97 11.70 -15.65 21.35
N PRO A 98 12.66 -15.52 22.28
CA PRO A 98 12.43 -15.68 23.72
C PRO A 98 11.41 -14.72 24.36
N GLY A 99 11.02 -13.64 23.66
CA GLY A 99 10.03 -12.64 24.09
C GLY A 99 8.73 -12.64 23.28
N LEU A 100 8.50 -13.68 22.46
CA LEU A 100 7.30 -13.85 21.66
C LEU A 100 6.55 -15.08 22.16
N ASP A 101 5.28 -14.90 22.54
CA ASP A 101 4.35 -15.99 22.75
C ASP A 101 3.25 -15.97 21.69
N GLU A 102 2.39 -16.99 21.70
CA GLU A 102 1.30 -17.14 20.75
C GLU A 102 0.33 -15.95 20.77
N LYS A 103 -0.02 -15.45 21.96
CA LYS A 103 -0.99 -14.36 22.11
C LYS A 103 -0.40 -13.05 21.59
N LYS A 104 0.85 -12.77 21.92
CA LYS A 104 1.59 -11.61 21.41
C LYS A 104 1.76 -11.70 19.90
N ASN A 105 2.08 -12.88 19.36
CA ASN A 105 2.13 -13.07 17.92
C ASN A 105 0.78 -12.75 17.28
N GLN A 106 -0.32 -13.35 17.76
CA GLN A 106 -1.67 -13.07 17.27
C GLN A 106 -2.01 -11.57 17.35
N ASN A 107 -1.70 -10.91 18.46
CA ASN A 107 -1.97 -9.48 18.61
C ASN A 107 -1.19 -8.64 17.58
N ASN A 108 0.09 -8.95 17.34
CA ASN A 108 0.87 -8.24 16.31
C ASN A 108 0.23 -8.36 14.92
N TRP A 109 -0.34 -9.52 14.56
CA TRP A 109 -1.08 -9.69 13.30
C TRP A 109 -2.34 -8.83 13.28
N LEU A 110 -3.13 -8.86 14.36
CA LEU A 110 -4.38 -8.09 14.47
C LEU A 110 -4.13 -6.58 14.46
N GLU A 111 -3.07 -6.10 15.10
CA GLU A 111 -2.68 -4.69 15.09
C GLU A 111 -2.34 -4.19 13.67
N LEU A 112 -1.66 -5.01 12.86
CA LEU A 112 -1.35 -4.67 11.47
C LEU A 112 -2.60 -4.67 10.58
N ILE A 113 -3.51 -5.62 10.77
CA ILE A 113 -4.80 -5.66 10.07
C ILE A 113 -5.62 -4.42 10.44
N GLU A 114 -5.71 -4.10 11.73
CA GLU A 114 -6.45 -2.95 12.24
C GLU A 114 -5.90 -1.63 11.72
N TYR A 115 -4.57 -1.47 11.71
CA TYR A 115 -3.92 -0.31 11.12
C TYR A 115 -4.33 -0.10 9.65
N SER A 116 -4.36 -1.18 8.85
CA SER A 116 -4.79 -1.09 7.45
C SER A 116 -6.29 -0.78 7.33
N ASN A 117 -7.14 -1.34 8.20
CA ASN A 117 -8.56 -1.01 8.24
C ASN A 117 -8.80 0.46 8.53
N GLN A 118 -8.14 1.02 9.55
CA GLN A 118 -8.24 2.43 9.92
C GLN A 118 -7.83 3.33 8.75
N ARG A 119 -6.72 2.99 8.07
CA ARG A 119 -6.29 3.73 6.87
C ARG A 119 -7.35 3.72 5.76
N PHE A 120 -8.02 2.60 5.50
CA PHE A 120 -9.11 2.59 4.52
C PHE A 120 -10.31 3.41 4.98
N GLN A 121 -10.66 3.37 6.27
CA GLN A 121 -11.73 4.20 6.82
C GLN A 121 -11.42 5.69 6.65
N GLU A 122 -10.19 6.09 6.92
CA GLU A 122 -9.71 7.46 6.72
C GLU A 122 -9.82 7.87 5.24
N ILE A 123 -9.34 7.03 4.31
CA ILE A 123 -9.43 7.32 2.86
C ILE A 123 -10.89 7.47 2.42
N ILE A 124 -11.77 6.55 2.84
CA ILE A 124 -13.21 6.63 2.55
C ILE A 124 -13.82 7.93 3.11
N GLN A 125 -13.41 8.33 4.32
CA GLN A 125 -13.88 9.56 4.94
C GLN A 125 -13.38 10.80 4.19
N VAL A 126 -12.12 10.83 3.75
CA VAL A 126 -11.57 11.90 2.91
C VAL A 126 -12.34 12.00 1.59
N MET A 127 -12.66 10.87 0.95
CA MET A 127 -13.46 10.86 -0.27
C MET A 127 -14.88 11.41 -0.05
N LYS A 128 -15.50 11.09 1.08
CA LYS A 128 -16.82 11.64 1.46
C LYS A 128 -16.77 13.15 1.63
N GLU A 129 -15.71 13.67 2.25
CA GLU A 129 -15.52 15.11 2.42
C GLU A 129 -15.23 15.83 1.09
N ALA A 130 -14.41 15.22 0.23
CA ALA A 130 -14.16 15.71 -1.13
C ALA A 130 -15.46 15.79 -1.94
N ARG A 131 -16.30 14.74 -1.86
CA ARG A 131 -17.63 14.72 -2.48
C ARG A 131 -18.50 15.87 -2.00
N GLU A 132 -18.53 16.16 -0.70
CA GLU A 132 -19.34 17.26 -0.19
C GLU A 132 -18.83 18.63 -0.67
N LYS A 133 -17.52 18.83 -0.70
CA LYS A 133 -16.91 20.06 -1.24
C LYS A 133 -17.29 20.28 -2.70
N VAL A 134 -17.17 19.26 -3.54
CA VAL A 134 -17.57 19.33 -4.96
C VAL A 134 -19.07 19.62 -5.08
N SER A 135 -19.92 18.92 -4.32
CA SER A 135 -21.36 19.17 -4.27
C SER A 135 -21.72 20.63 -3.95
N GLN A 136 -21.01 21.28 -3.01
CA GLN A 136 -21.23 22.70 -2.73
C GLN A 136 -20.84 23.60 -3.91
N LYS A 137 -19.71 23.33 -4.58
CA LYS A 137 -19.32 24.04 -5.82
C LYS A 137 -20.37 23.90 -6.92
N VAL A 138 -20.87 22.68 -7.14
CA VAL A 138 -21.91 22.37 -8.14
C VAL A 138 -23.20 23.16 -7.87
N LYS A 139 -23.61 23.31 -6.61
CA LYS A 139 -24.83 24.05 -6.24
C LYS A 139 -24.76 25.53 -6.60
N ILE A 140 -23.62 26.18 -6.36
CA ILE A 140 -23.44 27.64 -6.57
C ILE A 140 -23.06 27.99 -8.01
N THR A 141 -22.61 27.02 -8.80
CA THR A 141 -22.18 27.23 -10.19
C THR A 141 -23.34 27.00 -11.15
N GLU A 142 -23.47 27.89 -12.14
CA GLU A 142 -24.42 27.76 -13.23
C GLU A 142 -23.80 26.97 -14.38
N SER A 143 -24.63 26.25 -15.15
CA SER A 143 -24.15 25.49 -16.31
C SER A 143 -23.49 26.40 -17.35
N THR A 144 -22.43 25.91 -17.96
CA THR A 144 -21.71 26.56 -19.07
C THR A 144 -21.78 25.70 -20.33
N GLU A 145 -21.16 26.13 -21.43
CA GLU A 145 -21.03 25.31 -22.64
C GLU A 145 -20.19 24.04 -22.41
N TYR A 146 -19.20 24.13 -21.51
CA TYR A 146 -18.19 23.08 -21.29
C TYR A 146 -18.45 22.24 -20.03
N TRP A 147 -19.31 22.72 -19.14
CA TRP A 147 -19.66 22.02 -17.91
C TRP A 147 -21.17 22.09 -17.65
N ASN A 148 -21.79 20.95 -17.36
CA ASN A 148 -23.23 20.82 -17.21
C ASN A 148 -23.59 20.33 -15.80
N LYS A 149 -24.40 21.12 -15.10
CA LYS A 149 -24.84 20.82 -13.72
C LYS A 149 -25.59 19.50 -13.59
N GLN A 150 -26.48 19.17 -14.52
CA GLN A 150 -27.23 17.91 -14.48
C GLN A 150 -26.29 16.70 -14.67
N LYS A 151 -25.27 16.83 -15.52
CA LYS A 151 -24.24 15.80 -15.69
C LYS A 151 -23.41 15.65 -14.41
N ALA A 152 -23.01 16.76 -13.80
CA ALA A 152 -22.28 16.74 -12.53
C ALA A 152 -23.10 16.11 -11.39
N ASP A 153 -24.42 16.37 -11.31
CA ASP A 153 -25.31 15.71 -10.34
C ASP A 153 -25.33 14.19 -10.52
N VAL A 154 -25.29 13.70 -11.76
CA VAL A 154 -25.18 12.26 -12.05
C VAL A 154 -23.83 11.70 -11.58
N SER A 155 -22.72 12.38 -11.85
CA SER A 155 -21.39 11.95 -11.39
C SER A 155 -21.28 11.99 -9.87
N LEU A 156 -21.90 12.96 -9.18
CA LEU A 156 -21.98 12.97 -7.71
C LEU A 156 -22.79 11.78 -7.17
N ALA A 157 -23.89 11.41 -7.82
CA ALA A 157 -24.67 10.23 -7.44
C ALA A 157 -23.90 8.92 -7.66
N ALA A 158 -23.07 8.86 -8.72
CA ALA A 158 -22.16 7.73 -8.93
C ALA A 158 -21.10 7.64 -7.82
N ALA A 159 -20.51 8.78 -7.41
CA ALA A 159 -19.58 8.84 -6.29
C ALA A 159 -20.21 8.35 -4.97
N ASP A 160 -21.46 8.71 -4.69
CA ASP A 160 -22.19 8.21 -3.51
C ASP A 160 -22.40 6.69 -3.54
N PHE A 161 -22.73 6.15 -4.71
CA PHE A 161 -22.86 4.71 -4.89
C PHE A 161 -21.53 3.99 -4.64
N ASP A 162 -20.44 4.46 -5.22
CA ASP A 162 -19.11 3.86 -5.02
C ASP A 162 -18.59 4.07 -3.59
N LEU A 163 -18.99 5.12 -2.86
CA LEU A 163 -18.71 5.26 -1.42
C LEU A 163 -19.33 4.14 -0.59
N GLU A 164 -20.56 3.75 -0.88
CA GLU A 164 -21.20 2.60 -0.24
C GLU A 164 -20.53 1.28 -0.64
N LEU A 165 -20.12 1.15 -1.91
CA LEU A 165 -19.35 -0.01 -2.37
C LEU A 165 -18.01 -0.13 -1.64
N ALA A 166 -17.30 0.98 -1.44
CA ALA A 166 -16.03 1.01 -0.72
C ALA A 166 -16.22 0.56 0.75
N LYS A 167 -17.27 1.03 1.43
CA LYS A 167 -17.60 0.59 2.79
C LYS A 167 -17.94 -0.90 2.87
N GLY A 168 -18.74 -1.40 1.92
CA GLY A 168 -19.08 -2.82 1.83
C GLY A 168 -17.85 -3.69 1.60
N ALA A 169 -17.01 -3.31 0.63
CA ALA A 169 -15.75 -4.00 0.34
C ALA A 169 -14.80 -4.02 1.56
N LEU A 170 -14.74 -2.93 2.33
CA LEU A 170 -13.94 -2.87 3.55
C LEU A 170 -14.48 -3.84 4.62
N ALA A 171 -15.80 -3.91 4.81
CA ALA A 171 -16.43 -4.86 5.73
C ALA A 171 -16.14 -6.33 5.36
N ASP A 172 -15.98 -6.60 4.06
CA ASP A 172 -15.62 -7.91 3.52
C ASP A 172 -14.09 -8.19 3.53
N ASN A 173 -13.28 -7.27 4.07
CA ASN A 173 -11.81 -7.30 4.03
C ASN A 173 -11.22 -7.41 2.61
N ASN A 174 -11.88 -6.82 1.62
CA ASN A 174 -11.49 -6.85 0.22
C ASN A 174 -10.82 -5.54 -0.20
N ALA A 175 -9.55 -5.41 0.17
CA ALA A 175 -8.75 -4.22 -0.12
C ALA A 175 -8.72 -3.84 -1.61
N PRO A 176 -8.52 -4.78 -2.57
CA PRO A 176 -8.58 -4.46 -3.99
C PRO A 176 -9.93 -3.94 -4.47
N ALA A 177 -11.05 -4.30 -3.83
CA ALA A 177 -12.35 -3.75 -4.17
C ALA A 177 -12.55 -2.34 -3.57
N VAL A 178 -12.03 -2.09 -2.37
CA VAL A 178 -12.00 -0.73 -1.77
C VAL A 178 -11.25 0.22 -2.71
N GLU A 179 -10.03 -0.11 -3.11
CA GLU A 179 -9.20 0.75 -3.97
C GLU A 179 -9.84 1.04 -5.32
N ARG A 180 -10.48 0.03 -5.93
CA ARG A 180 -11.23 0.23 -7.18
C ARG A 180 -12.41 1.18 -6.99
N ALA A 181 -13.14 1.08 -5.89
CA ALA A 181 -14.23 2.00 -5.58
C ALA A 181 -13.69 3.43 -5.34
N ILE A 182 -12.59 3.58 -4.59
CA ILE A 182 -11.92 4.88 -4.38
C ILE A 182 -11.52 5.52 -5.72
N ALA A 183 -10.87 4.78 -6.61
CA ALA A 183 -10.48 5.30 -7.92
C ALA A 183 -11.68 5.76 -8.77
N ARG A 184 -12.84 5.08 -8.67
CA ARG A 184 -14.07 5.50 -9.34
C ARG A 184 -14.71 6.74 -8.71
N ILE A 185 -14.66 6.84 -7.38
CA ILE A 185 -15.06 8.06 -6.68
C ILE A 185 -14.23 9.23 -7.16
N GLU A 186 -12.90 9.11 -7.17
CA GLU A 186 -12.00 10.16 -7.66
C GLU A 186 -12.35 10.58 -9.10
N ALA A 187 -12.52 9.62 -10.01
CA ALA A 187 -12.90 9.91 -11.39
C ALA A 187 -14.25 10.64 -11.49
N SER A 188 -15.25 10.22 -10.71
CA SER A 188 -16.58 10.83 -10.69
C SER A 188 -16.56 12.25 -10.12
N LEU A 189 -15.71 12.50 -9.12
CA LEU A 189 -15.53 13.83 -8.52
C LEU A 189 -14.82 14.79 -9.47
N ILE A 190 -13.82 14.32 -10.23
CA ILE A 190 -13.17 15.10 -11.29
C ILE A 190 -14.20 15.50 -12.35
N GLU A 191 -15.03 14.57 -12.82
CA GLU A 191 -16.06 14.86 -13.82
C GLU A 191 -17.14 15.82 -13.29
N ALA A 192 -17.44 15.77 -11.99
CA ALA A 192 -18.43 16.64 -11.38
C ALA A 192 -17.91 18.07 -11.10
N ASP A 193 -16.60 18.26 -10.89
CA ASP A 193 -16.05 19.56 -10.46
C ASP A 193 -16.23 20.64 -11.55
N PRO A 194 -16.90 21.77 -11.28
CA PRO A 194 -17.06 22.85 -12.24
C PRO A 194 -15.74 23.47 -12.75
N GLU A 195 -14.65 23.31 -12.01
CA GLU A 195 -13.33 23.85 -12.38
C GLU A 195 -12.65 23.03 -13.50
N THR A 196 -13.01 21.76 -13.71
CA THR A 196 -12.40 20.95 -14.78
C THR A 196 -12.75 21.46 -16.18
N GLY A 197 -13.98 21.93 -16.39
CA GLY A 197 -14.41 22.51 -17.67
C GLY A 197 -13.77 23.87 -18.01
N VAL A 198 -13.13 24.54 -17.04
CA VAL A 198 -12.40 25.81 -17.26
C VAL A 198 -11.00 25.54 -17.83
N HIS A 199 -10.41 24.39 -17.49
CA HIS A 199 -9.07 23.99 -17.93
C HIS A 199 -9.01 23.38 -19.33
N ASP A 200 -10.13 22.93 -19.90
CA ASP A 200 -10.20 22.41 -21.28
C ASP A 200 -9.82 23.47 -22.35
N ASN A 201 -9.85 24.76 -22.02
CA ASN A 201 -9.42 25.85 -22.92
C ASN A 201 -7.89 26.07 -22.94
N GLU A 202 -7.14 25.57 -21.95
CA GLU A 202 -5.67 25.70 -21.90
C GLU A 202 -4.95 24.37 -22.22
N GLN A 203 -5.65 23.23 -22.23
CA GLN A 203 -5.06 21.89 -22.19
C GLN A 203 -5.26 21.05 -23.46
N LYS A 204 -5.08 21.64 -24.66
CA LYS A 204 -4.86 20.81 -25.86
C LYS A 204 -3.44 20.21 -25.96
N GLU A 205 -2.53 20.49 -25.01
CA GLU A 205 -1.15 19.98 -25.04
C GLU A 205 -0.71 19.11 -23.85
N ASP A 206 -1.42 19.04 -22.72
CA ASP A 206 -0.86 18.44 -21.48
C ASP A 206 -1.70 17.31 -20.84
N LEU A 207 -2.23 16.39 -21.66
CA LEU A 207 -2.99 15.21 -21.18
C LEU A 207 -2.16 14.16 -20.41
N GLU A 208 -0.87 14.41 -20.13
CA GLU A 208 0.02 13.44 -19.47
C GLU A 208 0.22 13.66 -17.95
N LYS A 209 -0.30 14.73 -17.33
CA LYS A 209 0.14 15.10 -15.96
C LYS A 209 -0.92 15.41 -14.90
N GLN A 210 -2.19 15.11 -15.12
CA GLN A 210 -3.19 15.30 -14.07
C GLN A 210 -3.59 13.98 -13.40
N ARG A 211 -2.64 13.41 -12.64
CA ARG A 211 -3.05 12.70 -11.42
C ARG A 211 -3.35 13.78 -10.39
N ILE A 212 -4.50 13.70 -9.73
CA ILE A 212 -4.59 14.26 -8.39
C ILE A 212 -3.55 13.50 -7.59
N ILE A 213 -2.39 14.13 -7.37
CA ILE A 213 -1.45 13.71 -6.35
C ILE A 213 -2.20 14.03 -5.05
N ILE A 214 -2.96 13.06 -4.55
CA ILE A 214 -3.16 12.98 -3.11
C ILE A 214 -1.74 12.79 -2.61
N SER A 215 -1.17 13.89 -2.12
CA SER A 215 0.17 13.97 -1.54
C SER A 215 0.47 12.63 -0.90
N GLU A 216 1.62 12.07 -1.26
CA GLU A 216 2.32 11.13 -0.41
C GLU A 216 1.99 11.53 1.04
N ILE A 217 1.26 10.68 1.74
CA ILE A 217 1.35 10.68 3.20
C ILE A 217 2.77 10.15 3.44
N THR A 218 3.76 11.00 3.18
CA THR A 218 5.17 10.77 3.40
C THR A 218 5.34 10.62 4.89
N MET A 219 5.84 9.42 5.27
CA MET A 219 6.98 9.21 6.17
C MET A 219 7.16 10.33 7.21
N ASP A 220 6.58 10.13 8.38
CA ASP A 220 7.31 9.79 9.62
C ASP A 220 7.88 11.02 10.33
N ASP A 221 7.35 11.29 11.53
CA ASP A 221 8.22 11.71 12.61
C ASP A 221 7.59 11.30 13.95
N GLY A 222 8.15 10.23 14.52
CA GLY A 222 7.96 9.92 15.92
C GLY A 222 8.62 10.99 16.79
N ASN A 223 7.87 12.02 17.19
CA ASN A 223 8.01 12.63 18.52
C ASN A 223 6.85 13.59 18.83
N HIS A 224 6.22 13.41 19.98
CA HIS A 224 5.32 14.40 20.55
C HIS A 224 6.09 15.68 20.89
N SER A 225 5.69 16.83 20.34
CA SER A 225 5.88 18.17 20.93
C SER A 225 4.97 19.18 20.22
N GLU A 226 4.10 19.87 20.97
CA GLU A 226 3.26 20.98 20.52
C GLU A 226 4.14 22.16 20.05
N VAL A 227 4.01 22.67 18.81
CA VAL A 227 4.31 24.08 18.48
C VAL A 227 3.52 24.61 17.27
N ASN A 228 2.71 25.63 17.56
CA ASN A 228 2.40 26.90 16.88
C ASN A 228 2.44 27.01 15.32
N VAL A 229 1.31 27.48 14.76
CA VAL A 229 0.94 27.47 13.34
C VAL A 229 1.39 28.70 12.53
N ASP A 230 2.15 29.64 13.11
CA ASP A 230 2.42 30.96 12.50
C ASP A 230 3.79 31.12 11.81
N SER A 231 4.42 30.07 11.25
CA SER A 231 5.76 30.23 10.64
C SER A 231 6.04 29.51 9.33
N ILE A 232 5.05 28.99 8.61
CA ILE A 232 5.28 28.39 7.29
C ILE A 232 5.02 29.42 6.20
N ASN A 233 5.94 30.38 6.05
CA ASN A 233 6.10 31.14 4.82
C ASN A 233 7.53 31.67 4.74
N GLN A 234 8.43 30.80 4.28
CA GLN A 234 9.67 31.09 3.55
C GLN A 234 10.55 29.85 3.63
N ILE A 235 10.69 29.08 2.53
CA ILE A 235 11.99 28.63 1.99
C ILE A 235 11.82 28.42 0.49
N ASN A 236 12.46 29.29 -0.30
CA ASN A 236 12.78 29.10 -1.71
C ASN A 236 14.05 28.25 -1.86
N SER A 237 14.14 27.58 -3.01
CA SER A 237 15.35 27.10 -3.72
C SER A 237 16.28 26.11 -3.01
N VAL A 238 16.34 24.88 -3.53
CA VAL A 238 17.54 24.03 -3.47
C VAL A 238 18.04 23.79 -4.89
N SER A 239 19.31 24.12 -5.08
CA SER A 239 20.13 24.00 -6.29
C SER A 239 20.39 22.55 -6.66
N PHE A 240 20.23 22.22 -7.95
CA PHE A 240 20.74 20.99 -8.54
C PHE A 240 22.15 21.24 -9.09
N GLU A 241 23.16 20.65 -8.46
CA GLU A 241 24.44 20.36 -9.08
C GLU A 241 24.81 18.92 -8.75
N GLU A 242 24.78 18.05 -9.76
CA GLU A 242 25.63 16.87 -9.82
C GLU A 242 25.81 16.51 -11.31
N ASP A 243 27.01 16.77 -11.83
CA ASP A 243 27.42 16.48 -13.20
C ASP A 243 27.46 14.97 -13.46
N ILE A 244 26.64 14.50 -14.41
CA ILE A 244 26.73 13.14 -14.95
C ILE A 244 27.71 13.20 -16.15
N PRO A 245 28.84 12.46 -16.14
CA PRO A 245 29.77 12.48 -17.25
C PRO A 245 29.18 11.78 -18.48
N PHE A 246 29.18 12.49 -19.61
CA PHE A 246 28.76 11.99 -20.91
C PHE A 246 29.88 11.10 -21.51
N VAL A 247 29.59 9.83 -21.78
CA VAL A 247 30.50 8.92 -22.49
C VAL A 247 29.97 8.71 -23.91
N ASP A 248 30.71 9.20 -24.90
CA ASP A 248 30.45 8.97 -26.32
C ASP A 248 30.97 7.58 -26.73
N LEU A 249 30.07 6.73 -27.24
CA LEU A 249 30.36 5.36 -27.68
C LEU A 249 30.48 5.24 -29.21
N THR A 250 30.73 6.34 -29.92
CA THR A 250 30.84 6.34 -31.38
C THR A 250 32.23 6.78 -31.88
N ILE A 251 33.26 5.98 -31.60
CA ILE A 251 34.46 5.96 -32.44
C ILE A 251 34.90 4.51 -32.68
N ASP A 252 34.79 4.11 -33.94
CA ASP A 252 35.28 2.86 -34.52
C ASP A 252 36.81 2.74 -34.43
N SER A 253 37.24 1.48 -34.36
CA SER A 253 38.61 1.01 -34.40
C SER A 253 39.36 1.39 -35.69
N GLU A 254 40.53 2.02 -35.58
CA GLU A 254 41.61 1.89 -36.59
C GLU A 254 43.01 1.88 -35.93
N GLN A 255 43.65 0.71 -36.02
CA GLN A 255 45.07 0.39 -36.30
C GLN A 255 46.18 1.39 -35.90
N GLU A 256 47.09 0.93 -35.01
CA GLU A 256 48.47 0.50 -35.35
C GLU A 256 49.06 -0.39 -34.24
#